data_AF-A0A1V4XC51-F1
#
_entry.id   AF-A0A1V4XC51-F1
#
_cell.length_a   1.000
_cell.length_b   1.000
_cell.length_c   1.000
_cell.angle_alpha   90.00
_cell.angle_beta   90.00
_cell.angle_gamma   90.00
#
_symmetry.space_group_name_H-M   'P 1'
#
loop_
_entity.id
_entity.type
_entity.pdbx_description
1 polymer ?
#
loop_
_entity_poly.entity_id
_entity_poly.type
_entity_poly.pdbx_seq_one_letter_code
_entity_poly.pdbx_strand_id
1 'polypeptide(L)'
;MDYVLGSKPSREAGLPSYGKATGAYHEFDTRISFPNFLKYSYSSQIPSVLTSPASLRYSQWTGKSQKLPASWEQVSPDEKPIIIRGSERIGITPDLTTGVYYKYDVKKMLVLLNHEGRQVLLSVAKQVDISDVGKKGFILGSDDDWNYYYSGETGSAMTGLGWVKAYIYDYFSVGVHVQSGSSVRSGVFQWIRAGWSGMNFVEKKHVINGMKRYARNSKTVLESPRLPAPSQIASTYQRLSALPQNVLVEKCSTLQKARKQLAVQKSRVGVNEKQDSCVGVPKEQIIEELMLEYFKNVLGKPALLRTTDL
;
A
#
# COMPACT_ATOMS: atom_id res chain seq x y z
N MET A 1 9.86 20.05 -6.67
CA MET A 1 11.01 19.13 -6.74
C MET A 1 12.12 19.64 -5.84
N ASP A 2 12.44 20.92 -5.96
CA ASP A 2 13.52 21.60 -5.22
C ASP A 2 13.41 21.45 -3.71
N TYR A 3 12.19 21.53 -3.15
CA TYR A 3 12.01 21.23 -1.73
C TYR A 3 12.54 19.84 -1.38
N VAL A 4 12.20 18.79 -2.14
CA VAL A 4 12.64 17.41 -1.85
C VAL A 4 14.14 17.21 -2.05
N LEU A 5 14.75 17.88 -3.04
CA LEU A 5 16.18 17.80 -3.33
C LEU A 5 17.05 18.68 -2.42
N GLY A 6 16.48 19.78 -1.89
CA GLY A 6 17.20 20.74 -1.07
C GLY A 6 17.67 20.16 0.26
N SER A 7 18.79 20.68 0.75
CA SER A 7 19.31 20.35 2.08
C SER A 7 18.33 20.79 3.16
N LYS A 8 18.15 19.95 4.18
CA LYS A 8 17.25 20.19 5.32
C LYS A 8 17.89 19.65 6.61
N PRO A 9 17.59 20.26 7.76
CA PRO A 9 18.06 19.75 9.06
C PRO A 9 17.39 18.44 9.47
N SER A 10 16.20 18.14 8.92
CA SER A 10 15.42 16.93 9.22
C SER A 10 14.81 16.36 7.95
N ARG A 11 14.68 15.03 7.91
CA ARG A 11 13.97 14.28 6.86
C ARG A 11 12.46 14.17 7.11
N GLU A 12 11.95 14.88 8.09
CA GLU A 12 10.52 14.95 8.39
C GLU A 12 10.13 16.30 8.97
N ALA A 13 8.88 16.69 8.71
CA ALA A 13 8.32 17.93 9.20
C ALA A 13 6.81 17.82 9.37
N GLY A 14 6.26 18.57 10.34
CA GLY A 14 4.83 18.86 10.34
C GLY A 14 4.50 19.86 9.24
N LEU A 15 3.39 19.64 8.53
CA LEU A 15 2.87 20.58 7.55
C LEU A 15 1.72 21.39 8.17
N PRO A 16 1.37 22.55 7.59
CA PRO A 16 0.11 23.22 7.90
C PRO A 16 -1.07 22.27 7.64
N SER A 17 -2.09 22.33 8.50
CA SER A 17 -3.33 21.60 8.29
C SER A 17 -4.04 22.12 7.04
N TYR A 18 -4.70 21.22 6.31
CA TYR A 18 -5.50 21.56 5.13
C TYR A 18 -6.87 20.91 5.27
N GLY A 19 -7.96 21.69 5.19
CA GLY A 19 -9.32 21.14 5.32
C GLY A 19 -9.57 20.35 6.61
N LYS A 20 -9.03 20.80 7.76
CA LYS A 20 -9.02 20.10 9.07
C LYS A 20 -8.24 18.78 9.09
N ALA A 21 -7.60 18.39 7.99
CA ALA A 21 -6.70 17.24 7.93
C ALA A 21 -5.31 17.61 8.44
N THR A 22 -4.74 16.71 9.22
CA THR A 22 -3.41 16.88 9.81
C THR A 22 -2.35 16.55 8.77
N GLY A 23 -1.45 17.50 8.51
CA GLY A 23 -0.42 17.40 7.49
C GLY A 23 0.96 17.03 8.03
N ALA A 24 1.70 16.21 7.30
CA ALA A 24 3.11 15.94 7.55
C ALA A 24 3.89 15.61 6.28
N TYR A 25 5.21 15.73 6.37
CA TYR A 25 6.19 15.41 5.35
C TYR A 25 7.20 14.39 5.87
N HIS A 26 7.61 13.46 5.00
CA HIS A 26 8.75 12.59 5.23
C HIS A 26 9.51 12.32 3.93
N GLU A 27 10.85 12.27 4.00
CA GLU A 27 11.71 11.89 2.89
C GLU A 27 12.66 10.74 3.21
N PHE A 28 12.95 9.96 2.17
CA PHE A 28 13.84 8.82 2.25
C PHE A 28 14.48 8.53 0.88
N ASP A 29 15.58 7.80 0.92
CA ASP A 29 16.29 7.31 -0.27
C ASP A 29 16.07 5.81 -0.41
N THR A 30 15.80 5.34 -1.63
CA THR A 30 15.74 3.93 -1.97
C THR A 30 16.83 3.59 -2.98
N ARG A 31 17.67 2.60 -2.67
CA ARG A 31 18.78 2.15 -3.53
C ARG A 31 18.27 1.29 -4.69
N ILE A 32 17.75 1.96 -5.71
CA ILE A 32 17.24 1.35 -6.93
C ILE A 32 17.37 2.37 -8.08
N SER A 33 17.58 1.90 -9.32
CA SER A 33 17.53 2.78 -10.48
C SER A 33 16.11 3.31 -10.70
N PHE A 34 16.00 4.55 -11.18
CA PHE A 34 14.70 5.17 -11.43
C PHE A 34 13.80 4.36 -12.39
N PRO A 35 14.30 3.79 -13.51
CA PRO A 35 13.49 2.92 -14.36
C PRO A 35 12.96 1.67 -13.65
N ASN A 36 13.78 1.05 -12.79
CA ASN A 36 13.33 -0.13 -12.02
C ASN A 36 12.32 0.26 -10.95
N PHE A 37 12.50 1.41 -10.28
CA PHE A 37 11.52 1.94 -9.34
C PHE A 37 10.13 2.09 -9.98
N LEU A 38 10.05 2.66 -11.19
CA LEU A 38 8.81 2.79 -11.95
C LEU A 38 8.22 1.42 -12.31
N LYS A 39 9.04 0.48 -12.79
CA LYS A 39 8.58 -0.88 -13.15
C LYS A 39 7.97 -1.61 -11.95
N TYR A 40 8.60 -1.57 -10.78
CA TYR A 40 8.10 -2.27 -9.59
C TYR A 40 6.91 -1.57 -8.92
N SER A 41 6.87 -0.23 -8.91
CA SER A 41 5.92 0.51 -8.06
C SER A 41 4.75 1.15 -8.81
N TYR A 42 4.90 1.36 -10.12
CA TYR A 42 3.94 2.12 -10.95
C TYR A 42 3.63 1.41 -12.27
N SER A 43 3.55 0.06 -12.26
CA SER A 43 3.20 -0.74 -13.44
C SER A 43 1.84 -1.41 -13.28
N SER A 44 1.14 -1.66 -14.39
CA SER A 44 -0.07 -2.51 -14.39
C SER A 44 0.22 -4.00 -14.22
N GLN A 45 1.48 -4.43 -14.29
CA GLN A 45 1.85 -5.85 -14.22
C GLN A 45 2.36 -6.29 -12.83
N ILE A 46 2.65 -5.33 -11.95
CA ILE A 46 3.17 -5.58 -10.60
C ILE A 46 2.25 -4.92 -9.59
N PRO A 47 1.53 -5.69 -8.77
CA PRO A 47 0.64 -5.12 -7.76
C PRO A 47 1.37 -4.24 -6.75
N SER A 48 0.81 -3.06 -6.44
CA SER A 48 1.41 -2.11 -5.49
C SER A 48 1.55 -2.66 -4.07
N VAL A 49 0.75 -3.69 -3.70
CA VAL A 49 0.90 -4.40 -2.42
C VAL A 49 2.29 -5.02 -2.26
N LEU A 50 2.98 -5.38 -3.35
CA LEU A 50 4.30 -6.01 -3.27
C LEU A 50 5.39 -5.02 -2.85
N THR A 51 5.28 -3.75 -3.23
CA THR A 51 6.24 -2.70 -2.86
C THR A 51 5.81 -1.89 -1.63
N SER A 52 4.58 -2.11 -1.15
CA SER A 52 3.98 -1.42 0.01
C SER A 52 3.23 -2.38 0.96
N PRO A 53 3.79 -3.56 1.31
CA PRO A 53 3.04 -4.66 1.92
C PRO A 53 2.57 -4.38 3.35
N ALA A 54 3.25 -3.48 4.06
CA ALA A 54 2.83 -3.00 5.38
C ALA A 54 1.95 -1.75 5.30
N SER A 55 1.36 -1.42 4.17
CA SER A 55 0.48 -0.25 4.03
C SER A 55 -0.77 -0.61 3.27
N LEU A 56 -0.63 -1.40 2.22
CA LEU A 56 -1.72 -1.86 1.38
C LEU A 56 -2.05 -3.32 1.69
N ARG A 57 -3.35 -3.60 1.80
CA ARG A 57 -3.91 -4.94 1.61
C ARG A 57 -4.12 -5.23 0.12
N TYR A 58 -4.67 -4.25 -0.59
CA TYR A 58 -4.84 -4.28 -2.05
C TYR A 58 -4.98 -2.85 -2.60
N SER A 59 -4.71 -2.66 -3.89
CA SER A 59 -4.93 -1.39 -4.61
C SER A 59 -5.32 -1.65 -6.07
N GLN A 60 -6.57 -1.33 -6.40
CA GLN A 60 -7.17 -1.68 -7.68
C GLN A 60 -7.57 -0.44 -8.46
N TRP A 61 -7.06 -0.30 -9.68
CA TRP A 61 -7.52 0.75 -10.60
C TRP A 61 -8.98 0.49 -10.99
N THR A 62 -9.84 1.48 -10.83
CA THR A 62 -11.29 1.37 -11.06
C THR A 62 -11.78 2.24 -12.22
N GLY A 63 -12.82 1.77 -12.90
CA GLY A 63 -13.52 2.50 -13.96
C GLY A 63 -12.82 2.47 -15.33
N LYS A 64 -13.31 3.29 -16.27
CA LYS A 64 -12.74 3.47 -17.62
C LYS A 64 -11.53 4.41 -17.62
N SER A 65 -10.78 4.48 -16.51
CA SER A 65 -9.60 5.35 -16.41
C SER A 65 -8.49 4.92 -17.35
N GLN A 66 -7.53 5.81 -17.60
CA GLN A 66 -6.29 5.42 -18.25
C GLN A 66 -5.64 4.29 -17.43
N LYS A 67 -5.31 3.18 -18.09
CA LYS A 67 -4.61 2.07 -17.44
C LYS A 67 -3.17 2.49 -17.17
N LEU A 68 -2.62 2.02 -16.05
CA LEU A 68 -1.18 2.12 -15.84
C LEU A 68 -0.44 1.41 -16.99
N PRO A 69 0.66 1.99 -17.48
CA PRO A 69 1.44 1.36 -18.51
C PRO A 69 2.20 0.17 -17.90
N ALA A 70 2.51 -0.82 -18.72
CA ALA A 70 3.38 -1.91 -18.30
C ALA A 70 4.82 -1.41 -18.05
N SER A 71 5.25 -0.44 -18.85
CA SER A 71 6.56 0.20 -18.80
C SER A 71 6.44 1.70 -19.05
N TRP A 72 7.34 2.47 -18.45
CA TRP A 72 7.43 3.91 -18.66
C TRP A 72 8.62 4.23 -19.57
N GLU A 73 8.40 5.12 -20.52
CA GLU A 73 9.46 5.73 -21.33
C GLU A 73 10.08 6.90 -20.57
N GLN A 74 11.38 7.13 -20.74
CA GLN A 74 12.03 8.30 -20.17
C GLN A 74 11.58 9.56 -20.89
N VAL A 75 11.46 10.66 -20.15
CA VAL A 75 11.08 11.97 -20.71
C VAL A 75 12.34 12.80 -20.93
N SER A 76 12.63 13.19 -22.16
CA SER A 76 13.77 14.07 -22.47
C SER A 76 13.57 15.47 -21.87
N PRO A 77 14.63 16.28 -21.64
CA PRO A 77 14.50 17.62 -21.07
C PRO A 77 13.51 18.54 -21.79
N ASP A 78 13.42 18.45 -23.12
CA ASP A 78 12.55 19.29 -23.96
C ASP A 78 11.19 18.66 -24.23
N GLU A 79 10.94 17.45 -23.75
CA GLU A 79 9.68 16.74 -23.95
C GLU A 79 8.60 17.15 -22.94
N LYS A 80 7.34 17.07 -23.37
CA LYS A 80 6.20 17.35 -22.50
C LYS A 80 6.05 16.25 -21.44
N PRO A 81 5.57 16.58 -20.23
CA PRO A 81 5.26 15.57 -19.21
C PRO A 81 4.25 14.53 -19.68
N ILE A 82 4.47 13.28 -19.29
CA ILE A 82 3.49 12.19 -19.45
C ILE A 82 2.56 12.21 -18.23
N ILE A 83 1.26 12.37 -18.47
CA ILE A 83 0.25 12.49 -17.41
C ILE A 83 -0.74 11.33 -17.51
N ILE A 84 -0.92 10.61 -16.40
CA ILE A 84 -1.92 9.54 -16.27
C ILE A 84 -2.91 9.91 -15.17
N ARG A 85 -4.20 9.77 -15.45
CA ARG A 85 -5.27 10.02 -14.47
C ARG A 85 -6.19 8.81 -14.34
N GLY A 86 -6.56 8.50 -13.11
CA GLY A 86 -7.53 7.45 -12.84
C GLY A 86 -8.09 7.45 -11.43
N SER A 87 -8.80 6.39 -11.13
CA SER A 87 -9.35 6.13 -9.81
C SER A 87 -8.81 4.80 -9.29
N GLU A 88 -8.61 4.71 -7.99
CA GLU A 88 -8.18 3.48 -7.33
C GLU A 88 -9.08 3.20 -6.12
N ARG A 89 -9.51 1.94 -5.96
CA ARG A 89 -10.08 1.43 -4.72
C ARG A 89 -8.94 0.83 -3.90
N ILE A 90 -8.74 1.37 -2.70
CA ILE A 90 -7.65 0.98 -1.81
C ILE A 90 -8.22 0.25 -0.59
N GLY A 91 -7.58 -0.85 -0.20
CA GLY A 91 -7.72 -1.43 1.13
C GLY A 91 -6.38 -1.33 1.86
N ILE A 92 -6.35 -0.77 3.07
CA ILE A 92 -5.10 -0.63 3.83
C ILE A 92 -4.93 -1.73 4.88
N THR A 93 -3.68 -1.95 5.31
CA THR A 93 -3.38 -2.85 6.43
C THR A 93 -3.86 -2.26 7.77
N PRO A 94 -4.02 -3.07 8.82
CA PRO A 94 -4.34 -2.57 10.15
C PRO A 94 -3.32 -1.55 10.66
N ASP A 95 -3.82 -0.48 11.25
CA ASP A 95 -2.99 0.50 11.95
C ASP A 95 -2.27 -0.13 13.15
N LEU A 96 -1.03 0.32 13.41
CA LEU A 96 -0.18 -0.26 14.46
C LEU A 96 -0.72 -0.02 15.88
N THR A 97 -1.50 1.04 16.07
CA THR A 97 -1.99 1.46 17.39
C THR A 97 -3.39 0.93 17.67
N THR A 98 -4.30 1.11 16.71
CA THR A 98 -5.73 0.83 16.89
C THR A 98 -6.16 -0.50 16.27
N GLY A 99 -5.33 -1.10 15.41
CA GLY A 99 -5.68 -2.26 14.61
C GLY A 99 -6.82 -2.01 13.62
N VAL A 100 -7.24 -0.77 13.40
CA VAL A 100 -8.32 -0.47 12.45
C VAL A 100 -7.75 -0.49 11.03
N TYR A 101 -8.47 -1.12 10.10
CA TYR A 101 -8.21 -1.00 8.67
C TYR A 101 -9.42 -0.46 7.92
N TYR A 102 -9.16 0.16 6.77
CA TYR A 102 -10.16 0.89 5.99
C TYR A 102 -10.13 0.50 4.52
N LYS A 103 -11.23 0.80 3.83
CA LYS A 103 -11.35 0.77 2.38
C LYS A 103 -11.93 2.09 1.89
N TYR A 104 -11.41 2.63 0.81
CA TYR A 104 -11.87 3.90 0.25
C TYR A 104 -11.41 4.06 -1.20
N ASP A 105 -12.06 4.98 -1.91
CA ASP A 105 -11.69 5.34 -3.28
C ASP A 105 -10.85 6.62 -3.31
N VAL A 106 -9.87 6.66 -4.19
CA VAL A 106 -9.06 7.84 -4.47
C VAL A 106 -9.10 8.19 -5.96
N LYS A 107 -9.05 9.48 -6.27
CA LYS A 107 -8.60 9.99 -7.58
C LYS A 107 -7.09 10.12 -7.55
N LYS A 108 -6.44 9.61 -8.57
CA LYS A 108 -4.98 9.59 -8.70
C LYS A 108 -4.53 10.24 -9.99
N MET A 109 -3.44 10.99 -9.90
CA MET A 109 -2.71 11.54 -11.03
C MET A 109 -1.25 11.18 -10.90
N LEU A 110 -0.68 10.61 -11.95
CA LEU A 110 0.75 10.40 -12.09
C LEU A 110 1.29 11.34 -13.16
N VAL A 111 2.41 12.00 -12.89
CA VAL A 111 3.09 12.87 -13.84
C VAL A 111 4.55 12.46 -13.90
N LEU A 112 4.98 11.90 -15.03
CA LEU A 112 6.39 11.65 -15.32
C LEU A 112 6.94 12.81 -16.15
N LEU A 113 8.05 13.39 -15.73
CA LEU A 113 8.69 14.50 -16.41
C LEU A 113 10.21 14.52 -16.19
N ASN A 114 10.87 15.38 -16.96
CA ASN A 114 12.26 15.78 -16.71
C ASN A 114 12.28 17.10 -15.91
N HIS A 115 13.11 17.18 -14.88
CA HIS A 115 13.41 18.41 -14.15
C HIS A 115 14.92 18.55 -14.01
N GLU A 116 15.51 19.55 -14.68
CA GLU A 116 16.95 19.85 -14.64
C GLU A 116 17.83 18.62 -14.94
N GLY A 117 17.46 17.86 -15.99
CA GLY A 117 18.20 16.67 -16.42
C GLY A 117 17.91 15.41 -15.58
N ARG A 118 16.99 15.47 -14.61
CA ARG A 118 16.62 14.33 -13.76
C ARG A 118 15.21 13.85 -14.09
N GLN A 119 15.02 12.53 -14.15
CA GLN A 119 13.68 11.96 -14.22
C GLN A 119 12.94 12.15 -12.89
N VAL A 120 11.67 12.56 -12.96
CA VAL A 120 10.80 12.81 -11.81
C VAL A 120 9.44 12.19 -12.04
N LEU A 121 8.95 11.42 -11.07
CA LEU A 121 7.56 10.99 -11.00
C LEU A 121 6.85 11.71 -9.85
N LEU A 122 5.80 12.44 -10.16
CA LEU A 122 4.85 12.98 -9.19
C LEU A 122 3.66 12.01 -9.10
N SER A 123 3.25 11.66 -7.89
CA SER A 123 2.03 10.90 -7.60
C SER A 123 1.13 11.71 -6.70
N VAL A 124 -0.01 12.17 -7.21
CA VAL A 124 -1.00 12.94 -6.45
C VAL A 124 -2.23 12.07 -6.24
N ALA A 125 -2.69 11.94 -4.99
CA ALA A 125 -3.91 11.23 -4.66
C ALA A 125 -4.83 12.06 -3.77
N LYS A 126 -6.13 11.96 -4.02
CA LYS A 126 -7.19 12.58 -3.20
C LYS A 126 -8.33 11.58 -3.00
N GLN A 127 -8.70 11.33 -1.76
CA GLN A 127 -9.87 10.54 -1.41
C GLN A 127 -11.15 11.16 -2.00
N VAL A 128 -12.03 10.32 -2.53
CA VAL A 128 -13.25 10.75 -3.23
C VAL A 128 -14.36 11.11 -2.24
N ASP A 129 -14.59 10.24 -1.28
CA ASP A 129 -15.63 10.34 -0.25
C ASP A 129 -15.14 9.66 1.04
N ILE A 130 -15.85 9.85 2.15
CA ILE A 130 -15.59 9.19 3.44
C ILE A 130 -15.40 7.69 3.22
N SER A 131 -14.41 7.11 3.92
CA SER A 131 -14.11 5.69 3.79
C SER A 131 -15.29 4.80 4.18
N ASP A 132 -15.22 3.52 3.83
CA ASP A 132 -15.98 2.49 4.55
C ASP A 132 -15.70 2.61 6.05
N VAL A 133 -16.65 2.16 6.87
CA VAL A 133 -16.45 2.08 8.32
C VAL A 133 -15.23 1.22 8.64
N GLY A 134 -14.41 1.70 9.58
CA GLY A 134 -13.22 1.01 10.05
C GLY A 134 -13.55 -0.36 10.64
N LYS A 135 -12.71 -1.34 10.32
CA LYS A 135 -12.86 -2.72 10.76
C LYS A 135 -11.66 -3.21 11.57
N LYS A 136 -11.89 -4.17 12.47
CA LYS A 136 -10.85 -4.74 13.33
C LYS A 136 -9.92 -5.63 12.54
N GLY A 137 -8.64 -5.35 12.57
CA GLY A 137 -7.60 -6.20 12.04
C GLY A 137 -6.48 -6.41 13.05
N PHE A 138 -5.69 -7.44 12.80
CA PHE A 138 -4.69 -7.91 13.75
C PHE A 138 -3.39 -8.21 13.03
N ILE A 139 -2.29 -7.65 13.54
CA ILE A 139 -0.93 -7.96 13.08
C ILE A 139 -0.52 -9.30 13.70
N LEU A 140 -0.13 -10.27 12.87
CA LEU A 140 0.08 -11.67 13.25
C LEU A 140 1.55 -12.00 13.52
N GLY A 141 2.30 -11.10 14.14
CA GLY A 141 3.74 -11.27 14.34
C GLY A 141 4.46 -9.94 14.32
N SER A 142 5.67 -9.94 13.77
CA SER A 142 6.33 -8.68 13.41
C SER A 142 5.53 -8.01 12.30
N ASP A 143 5.39 -6.70 12.35
CA ASP A 143 4.79 -5.95 11.23
C ASP A 143 5.61 -6.13 9.93
N ASP A 144 6.90 -6.40 10.04
CA ASP A 144 7.78 -6.65 8.91
C ASP A 144 7.56 -8.04 8.27
N ASP A 145 6.74 -8.91 8.87
CA ASP A 145 6.34 -10.21 8.28
C ASP A 145 5.16 -10.07 7.29
N TRP A 146 4.44 -8.94 7.35
CA TRP A 146 3.27 -8.63 6.53
C TRP A 146 2.13 -9.66 6.63
N ASN A 147 2.00 -10.28 7.80
CA ASN A 147 0.91 -11.20 8.12
C ASN A 147 -0.14 -10.45 8.93
N TYR A 148 -1.33 -10.28 8.34
CA TYR A 148 -2.45 -9.57 8.95
C TYR A 148 -3.71 -10.43 8.85
N TYR A 149 -4.50 -10.45 9.92
CA TYR A 149 -5.84 -11.02 9.91
C TYR A 149 -6.87 -9.90 9.87
N TYR A 150 -7.90 -10.05 9.03
CA TYR A 150 -8.92 -9.06 8.77
C TYR A 150 -10.28 -9.65 9.19
N SER A 151 -10.77 -9.32 10.39
CA SER A 151 -11.96 -9.97 10.99
C SER A 151 -13.26 -9.72 10.21
N GLY A 152 -13.34 -8.59 9.51
CA GLY A 152 -14.56 -8.10 8.88
C GLY A 152 -15.50 -7.37 9.85
N GLU A 153 -15.24 -7.42 11.15
CA GLU A 153 -16.01 -6.78 12.20
C GLU A 153 -15.77 -5.28 12.23
N THR A 154 -16.85 -4.50 12.38
CA THR A 154 -16.74 -3.05 12.60
C THR A 154 -16.13 -2.79 13.97
N GLY A 155 -15.22 -1.82 14.06
CA GLY A 155 -14.62 -1.40 15.33
C GLY A 155 -13.09 -1.35 15.31
N SER A 156 -12.53 -1.09 16.50
CA SER A 156 -11.09 -1.15 16.78
C SER A 156 -10.70 -2.43 17.50
N ALA A 157 -9.48 -2.90 17.26
CA ALA A 157 -8.88 -3.99 18.02
C ALA A 157 -8.30 -3.52 19.37
N MET A 158 -8.30 -2.20 19.63
CA MET A 158 -7.80 -1.61 20.86
C MET A 158 -8.81 -1.80 22.00
N THR A 159 -8.31 -2.27 23.14
CA THR A 159 -9.10 -2.46 24.36
C THR A 159 -9.84 -1.18 24.75
N GLY A 160 -11.14 -1.30 25.05
CA GLY A 160 -12.00 -0.17 25.40
C GLY A 160 -12.58 0.62 24.21
N LEU A 161 -12.06 0.43 23.00
CA LEU A 161 -12.51 1.14 21.79
C LEU A 161 -13.16 0.22 20.73
N GLY A 162 -13.50 -1.02 21.11
CA GLY A 162 -14.08 -2.01 20.18
C GLY A 162 -15.42 -1.59 19.55
N TRP A 163 -16.15 -0.67 20.18
CA TRP A 163 -17.45 -0.16 19.74
C TRP A 163 -17.33 1.02 18.75
N VAL A 164 -16.14 1.60 18.59
CA VAL A 164 -15.94 2.85 17.83
C VAL A 164 -16.15 2.62 16.33
N LYS A 165 -17.08 3.38 15.74
CA LYS A 165 -17.23 3.48 14.28
C LYS A 165 -16.34 4.62 13.78
N ALA A 166 -15.12 4.27 13.41
CA ALA A 166 -14.16 5.22 12.88
C ALA A 166 -14.21 5.29 11.34
N TYR A 167 -13.79 6.41 10.79
CA TYR A 167 -13.72 6.69 9.36
C TYR A 167 -12.46 7.48 9.02
N ILE A 168 -11.97 7.35 7.80
CA ILE A 168 -11.12 8.36 7.18
C ILE A 168 -12.06 9.33 6.48
N TYR A 169 -12.14 10.55 7.01
CA TYR A 169 -12.99 11.61 6.46
C TYR A 169 -12.36 12.28 5.24
N ASP A 170 -11.04 12.48 5.28
CA ASP A 170 -10.28 13.04 4.17
C ASP A 170 -8.86 12.50 4.13
N TYR A 171 -8.35 12.30 2.93
CA TYR A 171 -6.98 11.92 2.65
C TYR A 171 -6.48 12.58 1.37
N PHE A 172 -5.28 13.15 1.46
CA PHE A 172 -4.56 13.75 0.33
C PHE A 172 -3.10 13.34 0.43
N SER A 173 -2.47 13.04 -0.71
CA SER A 173 -1.03 12.85 -0.75
C SER A 173 -0.41 13.36 -2.04
N VAL A 174 0.84 13.79 -1.90
CA VAL A 174 1.75 14.12 -3.00
C VAL A 174 3.06 13.38 -2.75
N GLY A 175 3.33 12.38 -3.57
CA GLY A 175 4.63 11.73 -3.66
C GLY A 175 5.47 12.39 -4.74
N VAL A 176 6.71 12.71 -4.44
CA VAL A 176 7.70 13.24 -5.39
C VAL A 176 8.88 12.29 -5.38
N HIS A 177 9.09 11.58 -6.48
CA HIS A 177 10.17 10.62 -6.64
C HIS A 177 11.14 11.14 -7.69
N VAL A 178 12.39 11.37 -7.31
CA VAL A 178 13.40 11.99 -8.17
C VAL A 178 14.59 11.04 -8.32
N GLN A 179 15.03 10.87 -9.57
CA GLN A 179 16.29 10.19 -9.86
C GLN A 179 17.45 10.90 -9.17
N SER A 180 18.23 10.16 -8.37
CA SER A 180 19.37 10.67 -7.61
C SER A 180 20.52 9.66 -7.67
N GLY A 181 21.31 9.71 -8.75
CA GLY A 181 22.38 8.75 -9.00
C GLY A 181 21.83 7.32 -9.18
N SER A 182 22.35 6.37 -8.41
CA SER A 182 21.88 4.97 -8.36
C SER A 182 20.70 4.75 -7.40
N SER A 183 20.11 5.82 -6.89
CA SER A 183 18.99 5.79 -5.95
C SER A 183 17.83 6.66 -6.44
N VAL A 184 16.67 6.49 -5.80
CA VAL A 184 15.51 7.38 -5.94
C VAL A 184 15.30 8.11 -4.61
N ARG A 185 15.35 9.44 -4.64
CA ARG A 185 14.96 10.30 -3.52
C ARG A 185 13.44 10.45 -3.57
N SER A 186 12.77 10.06 -2.50
CA SER A 186 11.32 10.19 -2.35
C SER A 186 10.99 11.20 -1.26
N GLY A 187 10.15 12.18 -1.57
CA GLY A 187 9.51 13.06 -0.60
C GLY A 187 8.00 12.85 -0.64
N VAL A 188 7.39 12.54 0.50
CA VAL A 188 5.96 12.27 0.62
C VAL A 188 5.34 13.35 1.51
N PHE A 189 4.35 14.04 0.96
CA PHE A 189 3.51 14.99 1.67
C PHE A 189 2.14 14.35 1.83
N GLN A 190 1.62 14.31 3.05
CA GLN A 190 0.35 13.65 3.34
C GLN A 190 -0.48 14.47 4.31
N TRP A 191 -1.78 14.55 4.02
CA TRP A 191 -2.79 15.09 4.92
C TRP A 191 -3.85 14.03 5.16
N ILE A 192 -4.20 13.81 6.42
CA ILE A 192 -5.25 12.85 6.78
C ILE A 192 -6.11 13.38 7.92
N ARG A 193 -7.42 13.18 7.77
CA ARG A 193 -8.45 13.46 8.77
C ARG A 193 -9.16 12.14 9.06
N ALA A 194 -8.91 11.56 10.23
CA ALA A 194 -9.51 10.27 10.60
C ALA A 194 -9.90 10.24 12.08
N GLY A 195 -10.96 9.52 12.39
CA GLY A 195 -11.54 9.48 13.73
C GLY A 195 -13.00 9.04 13.73
N TRP A 196 -13.73 9.38 14.78
CA TRP A 196 -15.15 9.05 14.93
C TRP A 196 -15.97 10.30 15.26
N SER A 197 -17.28 10.24 15.00
CA SER A 197 -18.22 11.35 15.22
C SER A 197 -17.82 12.68 14.55
N GLY A 198 -17.16 12.62 13.39
CA GLY A 198 -16.66 13.80 12.65
C GLY A 198 -15.42 14.47 13.24
N MET A 199 -14.89 13.97 14.37
CA MET A 199 -13.70 14.50 15.01
C MET A 199 -12.42 13.90 14.41
N ASN A 200 -11.37 14.71 14.30
CA ASN A 200 -10.06 14.27 13.85
C ASN A 200 -9.19 13.91 15.06
N PHE A 201 -8.74 12.66 15.14
CA PHE A 201 -7.82 12.17 16.17
C PHE A 201 -6.40 11.96 15.62
N VAL A 202 -6.15 12.34 14.38
CA VAL A 202 -4.82 12.23 13.77
C VAL A 202 -3.92 13.36 14.26
N GLU A 203 -2.83 12.98 14.91
CA GLU A 203 -1.71 13.86 15.21
C GLU A 203 -0.61 13.75 14.16
N LYS A 204 0.26 14.77 14.07
CA LYS A 204 1.39 14.81 13.12
C LYS A 204 2.29 13.56 13.24
N LYS A 205 2.56 13.11 14.48
CA LYS A 205 3.36 11.91 14.75
C LYS A 205 2.73 10.65 14.14
N HIS A 206 1.40 10.54 14.09
CA HIS A 206 0.72 9.41 13.47
C HIS A 206 0.97 9.38 11.96
N VAL A 207 0.85 10.53 11.29
CA VAL A 207 1.11 10.65 9.84
C VAL A 207 2.58 10.33 9.52
N ILE A 208 3.52 10.91 10.28
CA ILE A 208 4.96 10.68 10.12
C ILE A 208 5.31 9.20 10.33
N ASN A 209 4.81 8.58 11.40
CA ASN A 209 5.08 7.17 11.68
C ASN A 209 4.50 6.26 10.59
N GLY A 210 3.33 6.60 10.04
CA GLY A 210 2.76 5.91 8.87
C GLY A 210 3.69 5.98 7.65
N MET A 211 4.21 7.17 7.31
CA MET A 211 5.13 7.34 6.18
C MET A 211 6.48 6.65 6.41
N LYS A 212 7.01 6.66 7.65
CA LYS A 212 8.22 5.91 8.04
C LYS A 212 8.01 4.40 7.92
N ARG A 213 6.86 3.88 8.35
CA ARG A 213 6.47 2.47 8.21
C ARG A 213 6.42 2.06 6.74
N TYR A 214 5.81 2.89 5.88
CA TYR A 214 5.81 2.71 4.43
C TYR A 214 7.24 2.69 3.87
N ALA A 215 8.04 3.72 4.16
CA ALA A 215 9.40 3.86 3.65
C ALA A 215 10.30 2.68 4.04
N ARG A 216 10.25 2.25 5.30
CA ARG A 216 11.02 1.09 5.79
C ARG A 216 10.68 -0.17 5.00
N ASN A 217 9.40 -0.50 4.87
CA ASN A 217 8.96 -1.74 4.21
C ASN A 217 9.18 -1.71 2.70
N SER A 218 8.98 -0.55 2.06
CA SER A 218 9.29 -0.37 0.64
C SER A 218 10.78 -0.58 0.37
N LYS A 219 11.66 -0.04 1.22
CA LYS A 219 13.10 -0.28 1.13
C LYS A 219 13.48 -1.74 1.37
N THR A 220 12.88 -2.41 2.36
CA THR A 220 13.11 -3.84 2.61
C THR A 220 12.80 -4.70 1.38
N VAL A 221 11.80 -4.31 0.59
CA VAL A 221 11.48 -4.97 -0.68
C VAL A 221 12.45 -4.57 -1.78
N LEU A 222 12.49 -3.28 -2.11
CA LEU A 222 13.12 -2.76 -3.33
C LEU A 222 14.66 -2.82 -3.29
N GLU A 223 15.25 -2.87 -2.10
CA GLU A 223 16.69 -3.03 -1.91
C GLU A 223 17.09 -4.47 -1.57
N SER A 224 16.14 -5.41 -1.59
CA SER A 224 16.43 -6.81 -1.28
C SER A 224 17.34 -7.43 -2.35
N PRO A 225 18.41 -8.14 -1.98
CA PRO A 225 19.19 -8.93 -2.94
C PRO A 225 18.39 -10.12 -3.49
N ARG A 226 17.26 -10.46 -2.85
CA ARG A 226 16.32 -11.51 -3.30
C ARG A 226 15.14 -10.96 -4.09
N LEU A 227 15.13 -9.67 -4.46
CA LEU A 227 14.06 -9.08 -5.26
C LEU A 227 14.00 -9.78 -6.64
N PRO A 228 12.92 -10.51 -6.98
CA PRO A 228 12.83 -11.17 -8.28
C PRO A 228 12.68 -10.14 -9.40
N ALA A 229 13.18 -10.48 -10.59
CA ALA A 229 13.08 -9.61 -11.76
C ALA A 229 11.62 -9.24 -12.09
N PRO A 230 11.36 -8.04 -12.67
CA PRO A 230 9.99 -7.61 -12.96
C PRO A 230 9.21 -8.60 -13.84
N SER A 231 9.87 -9.22 -14.82
CA SER A 231 9.27 -10.22 -15.70
C SER A 231 8.84 -11.49 -14.97
N GLN A 232 9.58 -11.91 -13.94
CA GLN A 232 9.22 -13.07 -13.11
C GLN A 232 7.97 -12.79 -12.26
N ILE A 233 7.87 -11.59 -11.71
CA ILE A 233 6.66 -11.15 -10.98
C ILE A 233 5.47 -11.09 -11.92
N ALA A 234 5.62 -10.44 -13.08
CA ALA A 234 4.57 -10.32 -14.08
C ALA A 234 4.09 -11.70 -14.59
N SER A 235 5.02 -12.63 -14.85
CA SER A 235 4.68 -14.00 -15.24
C SER A 235 3.88 -14.74 -14.16
N THR A 236 4.24 -14.57 -12.89
CA THR A 236 3.49 -15.16 -11.77
C THR A 236 2.10 -14.55 -11.65
N TYR A 237 1.99 -13.22 -11.79
CA TYR A 237 0.70 -12.54 -11.83
C TYR A 237 -0.19 -13.06 -12.97
N GLN A 238 0.36 -13.23 -14.17
CA GLN A 238 -0.35 -13.78 -15.32
C GLN A 238 -0.82 -15.23 -15.08
N ARG A 239 0.03 -16.08 -14.49
CA ARG A 239 -0.33 -17.46 -14.13
C ARG A 239 -1.52 -17.49 -13.15
N LEU A 240 -1.47 -16.71 -12.07
CA LEU A 240 -2.59 -16.60 -11.14
C LEU A 240 -3.85 -16.02 -11.80
N SER A 241 -3.68 -15.01 -12.67
CA SER A 241 -4.78 -14.40 -13.41
C SER A 241 -5.47 -15.37 -14.37
N ALA A 242 -4.73 -16.35 -14.92
CA ALA A 242 -5.26 -17.38 -15.79
C ALA A 242 -6.03 -18.48 -15.04
N LEU A 243 -5.90 -18.58 -13.70
CA LEU A 243 -6.61 -19.59 -12.93
C LEU A 243 -8.14 -19.35 -12.92
N PRO A 244 -8.94 -20.43 -12.92
CA PRO A 244 -10.38 -20.35 -12.68
C PRO A 244 -10.71 -19.73 -11.33
N GLN A 245 -11.84 -19.01 -11.25
CA GLN A 245 -12.25 -18.30 -10.04
C GLN A 245 -12.41 -19.23 -8.83
N ASN A 246 -12.94 -20.44 -9.01
CA ASN A 246 -13.10 -21.41 -7.93
C ASN A 246 -11.75 -21.84 -7.33
N VAL A 247 -10.72 -22.02 -8.16
CA VAL A 247 -9.36 -22.37 -7.72
C VAL A 247 -8.74 -21.21 -6.93
N LEU A 248 -8.92 -19.97 -7.40
CA LEU A 248 -8.45 -18.78 -6.68
C LEU A 248 -9.14 -18.63 -5.32
N VAL A 249 -10.47 -18.83 -5.28
CA VAL A 249 -11.26 -18.79 -4.04
C VAL A 249 -10.80 -19.86 -3.06
N GLU A 250 -10.50 -21.07 -3.53
CA GLU A 250 -9.98 -22.15 -2.68
C GLU A 250 -8.63 -21.78 -2.05
N LYS A 251 -7.64 -21.38 -2.87
CA LYS A 251 -6.31 -20.97 -2.39
C LYS A 251 -6.41 -19.81 -1.39
N CYS A 252 -7.23 -18.80 -1.71
CA CYS A 252 -7.46 -17.66 -0.83
C CYS A 252 -8.14 -18.07 0.48
N SER A 253 -9.12 -18.97 0.44
CA SER A 253 -9.80 -19.45 1.65
C SER A 253 -8.83 -20.24 2.55
N THR A 254 -7.91 -21.01 1.97
CA THR A 254 -6.81 -21.65 2.71
C THR A 254 -5.91 -20.62 3.40
N LEU A 255 -5.57 -19.53 2.71
CA LEU A 255 -4.83 -18.41 3.32
C LEU A 255 -5.60 -17.75 4.48
N GLN A 256 -6.90 -17.47 4.33
CA GLN A 256 -7.69 -16.87 5.41
C GLN A 256 -7.79 -17.80 6.63
N LYS A 257 -7.96 -19.11 6.41
CA LYS A 257 -7.94 -20.12 7.48
C LYS A 257 -6.61 -20.13 8.23
N ALA A 258 -5.49 -20.12 7.51
CA ALA A 258 -4.15 -20.07 8.13
C ALA A 258 -3.96 -18.78 8.97
N ARG A 259 -4.42 -17.62 8.46
CA ARG A 259 -4.39 -16.35 9.19
C ARG A 259 -5.24 -16.40 10.46
N LYS A 260 -6.45 -16.95 10.38
CA LYS A 260 -7.33 -17.11 11.54
C LYS A 260 -6.73 -18.04 12.58
N GLN A 261 -6.21 -19.20 12.18
CA GLN A 261 -5.54 -20.13 13.09
C GLN A 261 -4.40 -19.43 13.84
N LEU A 262 -3.57 -18.67 13.14
CA LEU A 262 -2.49 -17.89 13.76
C LEU A 262 -3.02 -16.77 14.68
N ALA A 263 -4.14 -16.13 14.34
CA ALA A 263 -4.78 -15.12 15.17
C ALA A 263 -5.34 -15.72 16.49
N VAL A 264 -5.98 -16.89 16.40
CA VAL A 264 -6.52 -17.64 17.55
C VAL A 264 -5.39 -18.13 18.45
N GLN A 265 -4.32 -18.70 17.89
CA GLN A 265 -3.14 -19.13 18.66
C GLN A 265 -2.49 -17.99 19.45
N LYS A 266 -2.58 -16.76 18.94
CA LYS A 266 -2.06 -15.56 19.61
C LYS A 266 -3.08 -14.88 20.53
N SER A 267 -4.22 -15.54 20.81
CA SER A 267 -5.31 -15.04 21.64
C SER A 267 -5.83 -13.65 21.24
N ARG A 268 -5.69 -13.29 19.96
CA ARG A 268 -6.12 -11.97 19.45
C ARG A 268 -7.58 -11.96 19.03
N VAL A 269 -8.14 -13.15 18.77
CA VAL A 269 -9.45 -13.36 18.14
C VAL A 269 -10.12 -14.56 18.81
N GLY A 270 -11.44 -14.48 19.00
CA GLY A 270 -12.25 -15.63 19.46
C GLY A 270 -12.46 -16.68 18.35
N VAL A 271 -12.72 -17.92 18.74
CA VAL A 271 -12.85 -19.08 17.81
C VAL A 271 -13.98 -18.91 16.77
N ASN A 272 -15.00 -18.08 17.08
CA ASN A 272 -16.24 -17.97 16.32
C ASN A 272 -16.27 -16.82 15.27
N GLU A 273 -15.14 -16.22 14.92
CA GLU A 273 -15.12 -15.17 13.89
C GLU A 273 -15.39 -15.71 12.47
N LYS A 274 -16.06 -14.90 11.64
CA LYS A 274 -16.78 -15.35 10.43
C LYS A 274 -15.92 -15.52 9.16
N GLN A 275 -14.71 -14.95 9.08
CA GLN A 275 -14.06 -14.73 7.79
C GLN A 275 -13.07 -15.86 7.40
N ASP A 276 -13.61 -17.00 6.97
CA ASP A 276 -12.84 -18.17 6.54
C ASP A 276 -12.91 -18.43 5.02
N SER A 277 -13.64 -17.59 4.30
CA SER A 277 -13.96 -17.78 2.88
C SER A 277 -13.70 -16.53 2.05
N CYS A 278 -13.20 -16.73 0.84
CA CYS A 278 -13.04 -15.69 -0.17
C CYS A 278 -14.18 -15.68 -1.21
N VAL A 279 -15.30 -16.35 -0.94
CA VAL A 279 -16.50 -16.26 -1.79
C VAL A 279 -16.98 -14.80 -1.85
N GLY A 280 -17.21 -14.29 -3.07
CA GLY A 280 -17.62 -12.91 -3.31
C GLY A 280 -16.49 -11.88 -3.24
N VAL A 281 -15.26 -12.28 -2.92
CA VAL A 281 -14.09 -11.38 -3.03
C VAL A 281 -13.72 -11.21 -4.51
N PRO A 282 -13.49 -9.98 -4.99
CA PRO A 282 -13.08 -9.73 -6.37
C PRO A 282 -11.82 -10.53 -6.75
N LYS A 283 -11.80 -11.05 -7.98
CA LYS A 283 -10.71 -11.89 -8.50
C LYS A 283 -9.35 -11.21 -8.34
N GLU A 284 -9.26 -9.95 -8.72
CA GLU A 284 -8.03 -9.15 -8.65
C GLU A 284 -7.54 -9.02 -7.20
N GLN A 285 -8.44 -8.92 -6.22
CA GLN A 285 -8.07 -8.78 -4.81
C GLN A 285 -7.47 -10.11 -4.31
N ILE A 286 -8.06 -11.23 -4.71
CA ILE A 286 -7.52 -12.56 -4.40
C ILE A 286 -6.11 -12.70 -4.96
N ILE A 287 -5.91 -12.32 -6.23
CA ILE A 287 -4.60 -12.39 -6.88
C ILE A 287 -3.57 -11.56 -6.14
N GLU A 288 -3.89 -10.33 -5.71
CA GLU A 288 -2.98 -9.48 -4.94
C GLU A 288 -2.58 -10.11 -3.60
N GLU A 289 -3.54 -10.71 -2.88
CA GLU A 289 -3.26 -11.39 -1.60
C GLU A 289 -2.38 -12.64 -1.81
N LEU A 290 -2.60 -13.42 -2.87
CA LEU A 290 -1.79 -14.60 -3.21
C LEU A 290 -0.39 -14.22 -3.73
N MET A 291 -0.29 -13.15 -4.53
CA MET A 291 0.98 -12.60 -4.99
C MET A 291 1.86 -12.17 -3.82
N LEU A 292 1.27 -11.61 -2.75
CA LEU A 292 2.02 -11.25 -1.55
C LEU A 292 2.62 -12.49 -0.86
N GLU A 293 1.89 -13.61 -0.78
CA GLU A 293 2.43 -14.86 -0.22
C GLU A 293 3.55 -15.44 -1.08
N TYR A 294 3.41 -15.40 -2.41
CA TYR A 294 4.51 -15.76 -3.34
C TYR A 294 5.74 -14.90 -3.05
N PHE A 295 5.54 -13.60 -2.94
CA PHE A 295 6.60 -12.64 -2.79
C PHE A 295 7.31 -12.76 -1.43
N LYS A 296 6.57 -13.08 -0.36
CA LYS A 296 7.15 -13.45 0.94
C LYS A 296 8.08 -14.66 0.83
N ASN A 297 7.66 -15.73 0.15
CA ASN A 297 8.49 -16.91 -0.05
C ASN A 297 9.81 -16.56 -0.77
N VAL A 298 9.73 -15.81 -1.87
CA VAL A 298 10.92 -15.41 -2.64
C VAL A 298 11.85 -14.51 -1.82
N LEU A 299 11.28 -13.59 -1.04
CA LEU A 299 12.05 -12.71 -0.15
C LEU A 299 12.52 -13.38 1.15
N GLY A 300 12.23 -14.67 1.34
CA GLY A 300 12.57 -15.45 2.54
C GLY A 300 11.93 -14.90 3.81
N LYS A 301 10.69 -14.41 3.69
CA LYS A 301 9.84 -13.96 4.81
C LYS A 301 8.83 -15.05 5.19
N PRO A 302 8.30 -15.02 6.42
CA PRO A 302 7.28 -15.98 6.85
C PRO A 302 6.00 -15.87 6.00
N ALA A 303 5.81 -16.81 5.08
CA ALA A 303 4.59 -16.97 4.27
C ALA A 303 3.68 -18.02 4.90
N LEU A 304 2.37 -17.87 4.73
CA LEU A 304 1.36 -18.82 5.21
C LEU A 304 0.98 -19.85 4.14
N LEU A 305 1.28 -19.56 2.88
CA LEU A 305 1.20 -20.51 1.77
C LEU A 305 2.60 -20.71 1.19
N ARG A 306 2.92 -21.92 0.74
CA ARG A 306 4.20 -22.20 0.06
C ARG A 306 4.08 -21.86 -1.43
N THR A 307 5.20 -21.67 -2.10
CA THR A 307 5.23 -21.44 -3.56
C THR A 307 4.58 -22.58 -4.35
N THR A 308 4.64 -23.83 -3.86
CA THR A 308 3.95 -24.97 -4.47
C THR A 308 2.44 -24.86 -4.43
N ASP A 309 1.92 -24.06 -3.51
CA ASP A 309 0.49 -23.87 -3.26
C ASP A 309 -0.05 -22.68 -4.07
N LEU A 310 0.79 -22.00 -4.87
CA LEU A 310 0.49 -20.75 -5.58
C LEU A 310 0.52 -20.92 -7.10
#